data_AF-A0A9D3LHM9-F1
#
_entry.id   AF-A0A9D3LHM9-F1
#
_cell.length_a   1.000
_cell.length_b   1.000
_cell.length_c   1.000
_cell.angle_alpha   90.00
_cell.angle_beta   90.00
_cell.angle_gamma   90.00
#
_symmetry.space_group_name_H-M   'P 1'
#
loop_
_entity.id
_entity.type
_entity.pdbx_description
1 polymer ?
#
loop_
_entity_poly.entity_id
_entity_poly.type
_entity_poly.pdbx_seq_one_letter_code
_entity_poly.pdbx_strand_id
1 'polypeptide(L)'
;MSLLLEPYLCDSQSVDSLYNFEDSVNNPEAEKLLKKIRYVARSCKELKEKYKVHDDGLYYLTTTNGILYEAFCDMTTAGGGWTLVASVHENNMYGKCTLGDRWSSQQGDNPNRPEGDGTWSNKVIFGSPEAATSDDYKNPGYYDITAEDVSVWHVRNNAEMKEWIAKSILRYHTATRFLTLQGGNLYQLFKRYPVRFNAGVCNTDKGPTVPIVYDFGNGETTTKLYGPGTR
;
A
#
# COMPACT_ATOMS: atom_id res chain seq x y z
N MET A 1 -2.99 2.68 -33.21
CA MET A 1 -3.06 4.02 -33.82
C MET A 1 -2.98 5.01 -32.68
N SER A 2 -1.80 5.55 -32.43
CA SER A 2 -1.54 6.47 -31.33
C SER A 2 -1.39 7.87 -31.93
N LEU A 3 -2.27 8.79 -31.51
CA LEU A 3 -2.16 10.20 -31.84
C LEU A 3 -1.16 10.83 -30.86
N LEU A 4 -0.01 11.26 -31.36
CA LEU A 4 0.93 12.12 -30.66
C LEU A 4 0.61 13.57 -31.07
N LEU A 5 0.36 14.44 -30.10
CA LEU A 5 0.30 15.89 -30.30
C LEU A 5 1.61 16.51 -29.77
N GLU A 6 2.24 17.35 -30.59
CA GLU A 6 3.44 18.13 -30.24
C GLU A 6 3.15 19.13 -29.11
N PRO A 7 4.08 19.35 -28.18
CA PRO A 7 3.96 20.44 -27.22
C PRO A 7 4.42 21.76 -27.86
N TYR A 8 3.56 22.77 -27.81
CA TYR A 8 3.96 24.15 -28.00
C TYR A 8 4.87 24.57 -26.83
N LEU A 9 6.04 25.14 -27.16
CA LEU A 9 6.85 25.89 -26.20
C LEU A 9 6.02 27.05 -25.62
N CYS A 10 5.96 27.14 -24.30
CA CYS A 10 5.64 28.39 -23.63
C CYS A 10 6.79 28.74 -22.67
N ASP A 11 7.13 30.02 -22.73
CA ASP A 11 8.34 30.66 -22.23
C ASP A 11 8.53 30.51 -20.71
N SER A 12 9.79 30.44 -20.29
CA SER A 12 10.17 30.32 -18.89
C SER A 12 9.99 31.64 -18.17
N GLN A 13 8.92 31.76 -17.38
CA GLN A 13 8.84 32.72 -16.29
C GLN A 13 8.62 31.97 -14.97
N SER A 14 9.53 32.25 -14.04
CA SER A 14 9.56 31.83 -12.64
C SER A 14 8.16 31.79 -12.01
N VAL A 15 7.71 30.60 -11.60
CA VAL A 15 6.56 30.47 -10.71
C VAL A 15 7.07 30.18 -9.30
N ASP A 16 7.62 31.23 -8.69
CA ASP A 16 7.67 31.34 -7.23
C ASP A 16 6.29 31.89 -6.84
N SER A 17 5.33 30.98 -6.63
CA SER A 17 3.99 31.30 -6.16
C SER A 17 3.45 30.12 -5.36
N LEU A 18 3.81 30.11 -4.07
CA LEU A 18 2.88 29.65 -3.05
C LEU A 18 1.62 30.48 -3.24
N TYR A 19 0.59 29.90 -3.86
CA TYR A 19 -0.73 30.50 -3.91
C TYR A 19 -1.18 30.77 -2.46
N ASN A 20 -1.13 32.03 -2.05
CA ASN A 20 -1.86 32.54 -0.90
C ASN A 20 -3.36 32.46 -1.25
N PHE A 21 -3.95 31.30 -1.00
CA PHE A 21 -5.40 31.16 -0.89
C PHE A 21 -5.85 31.73 0.47
N GLU A 22 -5.66 33.03 0.66
CA GLU A 22 -6.27 33.80 1.75
C GLU A 22 -7.40 34.69 1.23
N ASP A 23 -8.15 34.22 0.22
CA ASP A 23 -9.43 34.82 -0.15
C ASP A 23 -10.58 33.95 0.35
N SER A 24 -11.05 34.32 1.54
CA SER A 24 -12.37 34.07 2.15
C SER A 24 -13.12 32.81 1.70
N VAL A 25 -12.79 31.67 2.27
CA VAL A 25 -13.72 30.54 2.35
C VAL A 25 -14.23 30.46 3.79
N ASN A 26 -15.32 31.19 4.10
CA ASN A 26 -16.10 31.00 5.33
C ASN A 26 -16.93 29.70 5.26
N ASN A 27 -16.30 28.60 4.84
CA ASN A 27 -16.89 27.26 4.88
C ASN A 27 -15.98 26.34 5.72
N PRO A 28 -16.39 25.99 6.95
CA PRO A 28 -15.64 25.11 7.83
C PRO A 28 -15.31 23.74 7.21
N GLU A 29 -16.14 23.23 6.29
CA GLU A 29 -15.89 21.98 5.59
C GLU A 29 -14.78 22.13 4.55
N ALA A 30 -14.74 23.27 3.85
CA ALA A 30 -13.70 23.57 2.88
C ALA A 30 -12.36 23.86 3.57
N GLU A 31 -12.34 24.53 4.73
CA GLU A 31 -11.12 24.63 5.55
C GLU A 31 -10.60 23.26 6.00
N LYS A 32 -11.50 22.34 6.38
CA LYS A 32 -11.16 20.97 6.73
C LYS A 32 -10.57 20.20 5.54
N LEU A 33 -11.13 20.40 4.35
CA LEU A 33 -10.63 19.79 3.11
C LEU A 33 -9.27 20.39 2.67
N LEU A 34 -9.13 21.71 2.73
CA LEU A 34 -7.89 22.42 2.43
C LEU A 34 -6.77 22.03 3.40
N LYS A 35 -7.06 21.87 4.70
CA LYS A 35 -6.09 21.33 5.67
C LYS A 35 -5.62 19.92 5.30
N LYS A 36 -6.47 19.09 4.69
CA LYS A 36 -6.10 17.75 4.20
C LYS A 36 -5.30 17.75 2.90
N ILE A 37 -5.41 18.81 2.08
CA ILE A 37 -4.66 18.99 0.82
C ILE A 37 -3.39 19.84 1.04
N ARG A 38 -3.28 20.54 2.18
CA ARG A 38 -2.20 21.48 2.51
C ARG A 38 -0.80 20.86 2.46
N TYR A 39 -0.70 19.55 2.65
CA TYR A 39 0.57 18.86 2.78
C TYR A 39 0.93 18.14 1.49
N VAL A 40 2.01 18.58 0.86
CA VAL A 40 2.68 17.84 -0.23
C VAL A 40 3.58 16.78 0.43
N ALA A 41 2.95 15.76 1.00
CA ALA A 41 3.65 14.67 1.68
C ALA A 41 3.67 13.40 0.82
N ARG A 42 4.78 12.67 0.92
CA ARG A 42 5.06 11.45 0.16
C ARG A 42 4.55 10.18 0.82
N SER A 43 4.45 10.23 2.14
CA SER A 43 4.11 9.11 2.99
C SER A 43 3.54 9.62 4.31
N CYS A 44 2.89 8.72 5.04
CA CYS A 44 2.44 8.97 6.41
C CYS A 44 3.61 9.30 7.35
N LYS A 45 4.80 8.71 7.11
CA LYS A 45 6.02 9.05 7.87
C LYS A 45 6.42 10.51 7.69
N GLU A 46 6.37 11.04 6.47
CA GLU A 46 6.62 12.47 6.23
C GLU A 46 5.55 13.36 6.88
N LEU A 47 4.26 12.99 6.77
CA LEU A 47 3.17 13.69 7.49
C LEU A 47 3.46 13.78 8.99
N LYS A 48 3.90 12.69 9.58
CA LYS A 48 4.22 12.63 11.01
C LYS A 48 5.45 13.45 11.38
N GLU A 49 6.55 13.26 10.66
CA GLU A 49 7.85 13.85 11.03
C GLU A 49 7.93 15.34 10.69
N LYS A 50 7.48 15.73 9.49
CA LYS A 50 7.60 17.11 8.98
C LYS A 50 6.43 17.97 9.40
N TYR A 51 5.22 17.44 9.29
CA TYR A 51 3.99 18.20 9.51
C TYR A 51 3.35 17.96 10.89
N LYS A 52 3.95 17.10 11.72
CA LYS A 52 3.51 16.80 13.10
C LYS A 52 2.07 16.30 13.18
N VAL A 53 1.68 15.53 12.16
CA VAL A 53 0.39 14.84 12.15
C VAL A 53 0.48 13.59 13.03
N HIS A 54 -0.46 13.44 13.95
CA HIS A 54 -0.43 12.38 14.97
C HIS A 54 -1.66 11.47 14.98
N ASP A 55 -2.74 11.88 14.33
CA ASP A 55 -3.99 11.11 14.32
C ASP A 55 -4.00 10.07 13.20
N ASP A 56 -4.44 8.86 13.51
CA ASP A 56 -4.73 7.83 12.50
C ASP A 56 -5.85 8.32 11.57
N GLY A 57 -5.83 7.91 10.30
CA GLY A 57 -6.92 8.22 9.37
C GLY A 57 -6.51 8.36 7.92
N LEU A 58 -7.43 8.89 7.12
CA LEU A 58 -7.23 9.13 5.69
C LEU A 58 -6.54 10.47 5.42
N TYR A 59 -5.48 10.40 4.63
CA TYR A 59 -4.71 11.55 4.17
C TYR A 59 -4.42 11.47 2.67
N TYR A 60 -4.31 12.63 2.04
CA TYR A 60 -3.82 12.75 0.68
C TYR A 60 -2.29 12.75 0.67
N LEU A 61 -1.72 11.96 -0.23
CA LEU A 61 -0.28 11.81 -0.46
C LEU A 61 0.01 12.02 -1.95
N THR A 62 1.25 12.36 -2.28
CA THR A 62 1.69 12.53 -3.68
C THR A 62 2.86 11.61 -4.02
N THR A 63 2.97 11.20 -5.28
CA THR A 63 4.10 10.42 -5.84
C THR A 63 5.16 11.30 -6.50
N THR A 64 6.32 10.75 -6.93
CA THR A 64 7.50 11.54 -7.40
C THR A 64 7.14 12.34 -8.63
N ASN A 65 6.18 11.80 -9.38
CA ASN A 65 5.68 12.38 -10.60
C ASN A 65 4.39 13.20 -10.38
N GLY A 66 4.03 13.51 -9.13
CA GLY A 66 2.91 14.39 -8.79
C GLY A 66 1.53 13.73 -8.74
N ILE A 67 1.42 12.39 -8.84
CA ILE A 67 0.12 11.70 -8.71
C ILE A 67 -0.38 11.85 -7.28
N LEU A 68 -1.51 12.53 -7.09
CA LEU A 68 -2.23 12.64 -5.82
C LEU A 68 -3.10 11.39 -5.60
N TYR A 69 -3.04 10.82 -4.40
CA TYR A 69 -3.85 9.66 -4.01
C TYR A 69 -4.16 9.71 -2.51
N GLU A 70 -5.23 9.02 -2.10
CA GLU A 70 -5.60 8.90 -0.70
C GLU A 70 -5.12 7.55 -0.13
N ALA A 71 -4.62 7.57 1.11
CA ALA A 71 -4.22 6.37 1.85
C ALA A 71 -4.57 6.51 3.33
N PHE A 72 -4.80 5.36 3.98
CA PHE A 72 -4.88 5.30 5.43
C PHE A 72 -3.48 5.38 6.04
N CYS A 73 -3.32 6.25 7.03
CA CYS A 73 -2.13 6.38 7.84
C CYS A 73 -2.38 5.83 9.24
N ASP A 74 -1.56 4.87 9.64
CA ASP A 74 -1.40 4.49 11.04
C ASP A 74 -0.27 5.33 11.65
N MET A 75 -0.68 6.29 12.46
CA MET A 75 0.17 7.23 13.20
C MET A 75 0.43 6.74 14.62
N THR A 76 0.02 5.53 14.99
CA THR A 76 0.09 5.03 16.37
C THR A 76 1.11 3.90 16.53
N THR A 77 1.07 2.85 15.70
CA THR A 77 1.86 1.63 15.90
C THR A 77 3.36 1.90 15.82
N ALA A 78 4.14 1.42 16.80
CA ALA A 78 5.61 1.53 16.80
C ALA A 78 6.15 2.95 16.54
N GLY A 79 5.46 3.98 17.03
CA GLY A 79 5.84 5.37 16.77
C GLY A 79 5.23 5.97 15.51
N GLY A 80 4.38 5.24 14.79
CA GLY A 80 3.52 5.71 13.69
C GLY A 80 4.25 6.05 12.38
N GLY A 81 3.48 6.56 11.42
CA GLY A 81 3.98 6.92 10.09
C GLY A 81 3.87 5.79 9.06
N TRP A 82 3.05 4.78 9.34
CA TRP A 82 2.81 3.66 8.43
C TRP A 82 1.77 4.06 7.38
N THR A 83 2.07 3.84 6.11
CA THR A 83 1.17 4.10 4.98
C THR A 83 0.54 2.79 4.52
N LEU A 84 -0.79 2.68 4.51
CA LEU A 84 -1.47 1.57 3.84
C LEU A 84 -1.25 1.70 2.33
N VAL A 85 -0.57 0.73 1.72
CA VAL A 85 -0.27 0.73 0.27
C VAL A 85 -0.97 -0.37 -0.51
N ALA A 86 -1.38 -1.44 0.17
CA ALA A 86 -2.07 -2.56 -0.43
C ALA A 86 -2.88 -3.36 0.61
N SER A 87 -3.89 -4.09 0.12
CA SER A 87 -4.62 -5.13 0.84
C SER A 87 -4.87 -6.30 -0.10
N VAL A 88 -4.67 -7.52 0.42
CA VAL A 88 -4.95 -8.78 -0.26
C VAL A 88 -6.24 -9.34 0.33
N HIS A 89 -7.29 -9.41 -0.48
CA HIS A 89 -8.62 -9.80 -0.04
C HIS A 89 -9.12 -11.01 -0.84
N GLU A 90 -9.56 -12.04 -0.14
CA GLU A 90 -10.19 -13.21 -0.74
C GLU A 90 -11.70 -12.98 -0.85
N ASN A 91 -12.21 -12.88 -2.09
CA ASN A 91 -13.62 -12.63 -2.36
C ASN A 91 -14.46 -13.91 -2.48
N ASN A 92 -13.86 -15.02 -2.93
CA ASN A 92 -14.53 -16.30 -3.11
C ASN A 92 -13.54 -17.46 -3.14
N MET A 93 -13.33 -18.09 -1.98
CA MET A 93 -12.43 -19.24 -1.84
C MET A 93 -12.76 -20.44 -2.75
N TYR A 94 -14.00 -20.54 -3.25
CA TYR A 94 -14.41 -21.59 -4.17
C TYR A 94 -14.08 -21.25 -5.64
N GLY A 95 -13.91 -19.97 -5.97
CA GLY A 95 -13.37 -19.50 -7.23
C GLY A 95 -11.87 -19.81 -7.28
N LYS A 96 -11.40 -20.41 -8.38
CA LYS A 96 -9.99 -20.74 -8.55
C LYS A 96 -9.42 -19.88 -9.68
N CYS A 97 -8.72 -18.81 -9.29
CA CYS A 97 -8.13 -17.85 -10.20
C CYS A 97 -9.20 -17.19 -11.10
N THR A 98 -10.27 -16.72 -10.47
CA THR A 98 -11.44 -16.09 -11.09
C THR A 98 -11.42 -14.57 -10.89
N LEU A 99 -12.46 -13.87 -11.36
CA LEU A 99 -12.58 -12.42 -11.14
C LEU A 99 -12.50 -12.09 -9.64
N GLY A 100 -11.61 -11.15 -9.29
CA GLY A 100 -11.27 -10.80 -7.91
C GLY A 100 -9.91 -11.33 -7.46
N ASP A 101 -9.38 -12.40 -8.06
CA ASP A 101 -8.09 -13.00 -7.70
C ASP A 101 -6.88 -12.21 -8.25
N ARG A 102 -6.82 -10.90 -7.97
CA ARG A 102 -5.83 -9.97 -8.60
C ARG A 102 -4.41 -10.22 -8.13
N TRP A 103 -4.22 -10.74 -6.91
CA TRP A 103 -2.90 -11.03 -6.35
C TRP A 103 -2.32 -12.37 -6.78
N SER A 104 -3.06 -13.14 -7.58
CA SER A 104 -2.64 -14.38 -8.23
C SER A 104 -2.90 -14.29 -9.74
N SER A 105 -4.06 -14.74 -10.22
CA SER A 105 -4.53 -14.52 -11.57
C SER A 105 -6.04 -14.53 -11.65
N GLN A 106 -6.62 -13.70 -12.52
CA GLN A 106 -8.04 -13.73 -12.84
C GLN A 106 -8.33 -14.49 -14.16
N GLN A 107 -7.35 -15.23 -14.68
CA GLN A 107 -7.39 -15.92 -15.97
C GLN A 107 -7.30 -17.45 -15.82
N GLY A 108 -7.74 -17.98 -14.68
CA GLY A 108 -7.64 -19.39 -14.33
C GLY A 108 -6.22 -19.84 -14.02
N ASP A 109 -6.08 -21.13 -13.72
CA ASP A 109 -4.78 -21.80 -13.65
C ASP A 109 -4.28 -22.06 -15.07
N ASN A 110 -3.39 -21.19 -15.56
CA ASN A 110 -2.94 -21.20 -16.94
C ASN A 110 -1.40 -21.26 -17.01
N PRO A 111 -0.81 -22.38 -17.46
CA PRO A 111 0.65 -22.52 -17.54
C PRO A 111 1.29 -21.55 -18.55
N ASN A 112 0.52 -21.03 -19.51
CA ASN A 112 1.00 -20.01 -20.45
C ASN A 112 1.00 -18.59 -19.86
N ARG A 113 0.54 -18.42 -18.62
CA ARG A 113 0.60 -17.17 -17.85
C ARG A 113 1.27 -17.40 -16.50
N PRO A 114 2.56 -17.77 -16.49
CA PRO A 114 3.22 -18.17 -15.26
C PRO A 114 3.35 -17.04 -14.23
N GLU A 115 3.27 -15.77 -14.64
CA GLU A 115 3.23 -14.61 -13.74
C GLU A 115 1.81 -14.22 -13.27
N GLY A 116 0.77 -14.90 -13.77
CA GLY A 116 -0.63 -14.56 -13.51
C GLY A 116 -0.99 -13.13 -13.97
N ASP A 117 -1.58 -12.35 -13.05
CA ASP A 117 -1.87 -10.94 -13.27
C ASP A 117 -0.64 -10.03 -13.06
N GLY A 118 0.45 -10.56 -12.47
CA GLY A 118 1.71 -9.84 -12.27
C GLY A 118 1.62 -8.65 -11.31
N THR A 119 0.57 -8.60 -10.48
CA THR A 119 0.21 -7.45 -9.64
C THR A 119 1.30 -7.03 -8.67
N TRP A 120 2.08 -7.97 -8.14
CA TRP A 120 3.16 -7.68 -7.20
C TRP A 120 4.30 -6.83 -7.77
N SER A 121 4.52 -6.88 -9.09
CA SER A 121 5.67 -6.24 -9.76
C SER A 121 5.28 -5.33 -10.93
N ASN A 122 3.98 -4.98 -11.04
CA ASN A 122 3.46 -3.99 -11.98
C ASN A 122 3.01 -2.70 -11.26
N LYS A 123 2.66 -1.67 -12.03
CA LYS A 123 2.18 -0.36 -11.50
C LYS A 123 0.67 -0.18 -11.56
N VAL A 124 -0.09 -1.23 -11.90
CA VAL A 124 -1.56 -1.18 -11.90
C VAL A 124 -2.03 -0.97 -10.46
N ILE A 125 -3.04 -0.11 -10.29
CA ILE A 125 -3.69 0.25 -9.02
C ILE A 125 -5.17 -0.13 -9.08
N PHE A 126 -5.79 -0.35 -7.91
CA PHE A 126 -7.21 -0.70 -7.79
C PHE A 126 -7.70 -0.52 -6.35
N GLY A 127 -9.03 -0.45 -6.20
CA GLY A 127 -9.70 -0.29 -4.91
C GLY A 127 -9.56 1.11 -4.31
N SER A 128 -10.10 1.27 -3.10
CA SER A 128 -9.98 2.47 -2.26
C SER A 128 -9.55 2.08 -0.85
N PRO A 129 -8.93 2.98 -0.06
CA PRO A 129 -8.52 2.64 1.30
C PRO A 129 -9.71 2.23 2.17
N GLU A 130 -10.88 2.88 2.04
CA GLU A 130 -12.08 2.49 2.80
C GLU A 130 -12.63 1.10 2.45
N ALA A 131 -12.44 0.65 1.19
CA ALA A 131 -12.88 -0.67 0.74
C ALA A 131 -11.81 -1.75 0.92
N ALA A 132 -10.68 -1.47 1.57
CA ALA A 132 -9.53 -2.39 1.64
C ALA A 132 -9.82 -3.70 2.39
N THR A 133 -10.91 -3.79 3.15
CA THR A 133 -11.38 -5.04 3.79
C THR A 133 -12.55 -5.69 3.06
N SER A 134 -12.99 -5.11 1.93
CA SER A 134 -14.16 -5.56 1.17
C SER A 134 -13.81 -5.99 -0.26
N ASP A 135 -12.70 -5.51 -0.80
CA ASP A 135 -12.06 -5.97 -2.04
C ASP A 135 -10.55 -5.69 -1.94
N ASP A 136 -9.78 -6.15 -2.92
CA ASP A 136 -8.36 -5.83 -3.03
C ASP A 136 -8.12 -4.32 -3.10
N TYR A 137 -7.01 -3.89 -2.49
CA TYR A 137 -6.55 -2.51 -2.56
C TYR A 137 -5.09 -2.46 -2.98
N LYS A 138 -4.74 -1.52 -3.86
CA LYS A 138 -3.36 -1.18 -4.18
C LYS A 138 -3.29 0.26 -4.69
N ASN A 139 -2.49 1.10 -4.03
CA ASN A 139 -2.32 2.50 -4.42
C ASN A 139 -0.92 2.79 -5.00
N PRO A 140 -0.69 4.00 -5.55
CA PRO A 140 0.61 4.37 -6.09
C PRO A 140 1.78 4.29 -5.09
N GLY A 141 1.51 4.47 -3.79
CA GLY A 141 2.52 4.36 -2.74
C GLY A 141 3.21 3.00 -2.69
N TYR A 142 2.56 1.92 -3.14
CA TYR A 142 3.12 0.56 -3.21
C TYR A 142 4.43 0.48 -4.01
N TYR A 143 4.53 1.24 -5.11
CA TYR A 143 5.70 1.23 -6.00
C TYR A 143 6.54 2.51 -5.93
N ASP A 144 6.02 3.57 -5.32
CA ASP A 144 6.66 4.90 -5.30
C ASP A 144 7.36 5.21 -3.95
N ILE A 145 6.76 4.85 -2.81
CA ILE A 145 7.34 5.16 -1.50
C ILE A 145 8.67 4.42 -1.33
N THR A 146 9.69 5.14 -0.84
CA THR A 146 10.91 4.53 -0.31
C THR A 146 10.72 4.32 1.19
N ALA A 147 10.58 3.06 1.59
CA ALA A 147 10.34 2.61 2.96
C ALA A 147 11.50 1.75 3.47
N GLU A 148 11.47 1.48 4.77
CA GLU A 148 12.48 0.68 5.47
C GLU A 148 11.90 -0.68 5.90
N ASP A 149 10.66 -0.70 6.35
CA ASP A 149 10.01 -1.84 6.99
C ASP A 149 8.57 -2.03 6.49
N VAL A 150 7.96 -3.18 6.82
CA VAL A 150 6.56 -3.52 6.46
C VAL A 150 5.77 -3.77 7.74
N SER A 151 4.53 -3.27 7.78
CA SER A 151 3.52 -3.61 8.79
C SER A 151 2.36 -4.35 8.13
N VAL A 152 1.83 -5.38 8.80
CA VAL A 152 0.76 -6.23 8.28
C VAL A 152 -0.31 -6.42 9.36
N TRP A 153 -1.56 -6.13 8.97
CA TRP A 153 -2.73 -6.32 9.81
C TRP A 153 -3.66 -7.33 9.17
N HIS A 154 -4.08 -8.34 9.93
CA HIS A 154 -5.12 -9.29 9.53
C HIS A 154 -6.44 -8.79 10.08
N VAL A 155 -7.21 -8.10 9.24
CA VAL A 155 -8.50 -7.49 9.61
C VAL A 155 -9.63 -8.34 9.03
N ARG A 156 -10.72 -8.52 9.80
CA ARG A 156 -11.90 -9.25 9.31
C ARG A 156 -12.52 -8.53 8.09
N ASN A 157 -12.98 -9.30 7.11
CA ASN A 157 -13.63 -8.75 5.93
C ASN A 157 -14.83 -7.87 6.30
N ASN A 158 -15.07 -6.84 5.49
CA ASN A 158 -16.13 -5.83 5.63
C ASN A 158 -16.09 -5.00 6.93
N ALA A 159 -14.99 -5.02 7.68
CA ALA A 159 -14.83 -4.15 8.84
C ALA A 159 -14.71 -2.69 8.40
N GLU A 160 -15.48 -1.78 9.00
CA GLU A 160 -15.32 -0.35 8.75
C GLU A 160 -13.93 0.12 9.21
N MET A 161 -13.37 1.12 8.53
CA MET A 161 -12.00 1.63 8.79
C MET A 161 -11.75 1.99 10.25
N LYS A 162 -12.71 2.65 10.89
CA LYS A 162 -12.64 3.04 12.32
C LYS A 162 -12.53 1.84 13.27
N GLU A 163 -12.92 0.65 12.81
CA GLU A 163 -12.91 -0.59 13.59
C GLU A 163 -11.71 -1.48 13.27
N TRP A 164 -10.86 -1.15 12.30
CA TRP A 164 -9.78 -2.03 11.85
C TRP A 164 -8.85 -2.47 12.98
N ILE A 165 -8.48 -1.57 13.89
CA ILE A 165 -7.67 -1.91 15.06
C ILE A 165 -8.40 -2.93 15.96
N ALA A 166 -9.67 -2.67 16.26
CA ALA A 166 -10.49 -3.51 17.14
C ALA A 166 -10.87 -4.87 16.51
N LYS A 167 -10.99 -4.93 15.18
CA LYS A 167 -11.36 -6.13 14.41
C LYS A 167 -10.15 -6.89 13.87
N SER A 168 -8.94 -6.40 14.12
CA SER A 168 -7.70 -7.10 13.78
C SER A 168 -7.56 -8.35 14.64
N ILE A 169 -7.28 -9.49 14.00
CA ILE A 169 -6.95 -10.74 14.68
C ILE A 169 -5.44 -10.92 14.87
N LEU A 170 -4.63 -10.18 14.10
CA LEU A 170 -3.18 -10.21 14.16
C LEU A 170 -2.62 -8.88 13.62
N ARG A 171 -1.65 -8.28 14.31
CA ARG A 171 -0.91 -7.11 13.82
C ARG A 171 0.56 -7.26 14.17
N TYR A 172 1.44 -7.02 13.20
CA TYR A 172 2.88 -7.10 13.38
C TYR A 172 3.60 -6.27 12.33
N HIS A 173 4.86 -5.94 12.63
CA HIS A 173 5.74 -5.22 11.72
C HIS A 173 7.16 -5.80 11.73
N THR A 174 7.93 -5.49 10.70
CA THR A 174 9.39 -5.67 10.72
C THR A 174 10.06 -4.45 11.34
N ALA A 175 11.23 -4.63 11.95
CA ALA A 175 11.98 -3.54 12.59
C ALA A 175 13.47 -3.57 12.23
N THR A 176 13.81 -4.19 11.10
CA THR A 176 15.20 -4.42 10.68
C THR A 176 15.61 -3.57 9.48
N ARG A 177 14.71 -2.71 8.99
CA ARG A 177 14.92 -1.84 7.81
C ARG A 177 15.25 -2.63 6.55
N PHE A 178 14.72 -3.84 6.42
CA PHE A 178 15.16 -4.78 5.37
C PHE A 178 14.87 -4.27 3.95
N LEU A 179 13.85 -3.43 3.76
CA LEU A 179 13.50 -2.90 2.44
C LEU A 179 14.61 -2.01 1.87
N THR A 180 15.45 -1.39 2.71
CA THR A 180 16.59 -0.57 2.25
C THR A 180 17.51 -1.35 1.31
N LEU A 181 17.74 -2.64 1.59
CA LEU A 181 18.53 -3.54 0.76
C LEU A 181 17.73 -4.13 -0.42
N GLN A 182 16.41 -4.05 -0.39
CA GLN A 182 15.49 -4.59 -1.42
C GLN A 182 14.92 -3.52 -2.37
N GLY A 183 15.51 -2.32 -2.40
CA GLY A 183 15.09 -1.24 -3.30
C GLY A 183 13.99 -0.33 -2.74
N GLY A 184 13.68 -0.45 -1.45
CA GLY A 184 12.84 0.49 -0.70
C GLY A 184 11.35 0.14 -0.65
N ASN A 185 10.85 -0.83 -1.42
CA ASN A 185 9.45 -1.24 -1.35
C ASN A 185 9.23 -2.64 -1.93
N LEU A 186 8.00 -3.15 -1.78
CA LEU A 186 7.60 -4.48 -2.24
C LEU A 186 7.64 -4.60 -3.77
N TYR A 187 7.33 -3.54 -4.51
CA TYR A 187 7.45 -3.54 -5.97
C TYR A 187 8.88 -3.85 -6.43
N GLN A 188 9.90 -3.22 -5.82
CA GLN A 188 11.30 -3.49 -6.14
C GLN A 188 11.73 -4.88 -5.64
N LEU A 189 11.24 -5.30 -4.46
CA LEU A 189 11.49 -6.64 -3.94
C LEU A 189 10.98 -7.72 -4.91
N PHE A 190 9.74 -7.64 -5.37
CA PHE A 190 9.17 -8.64 -6.28
C PHE A 190 9.66 -8.52 -7.72
N LYS A 191 10.31 -7.42 -8.09
CA LYS A 191 11.13 -7.38 -9.30
C LYS A 191 12.41 -8.19 -9.18
N ARG A 192 13.02 -8.23 -7.99
CA ARG A 192 14.22 -9.03 -7.70
C ARG A 192 13.88 -10.50 -7.44
N TYR A 193 12.74 -10.78 -6.83
CA TYR A 193 12.21 -12.11 -6.57
C TYR A 193 10.87 -12.28 -7.28
N PRO A 194 10.85 -12.62 -8.59
CA PRO A 194 9.63 -12.66 -9.38
C PRO A 194 8.62 -13.68 -8.84
N VAL A 195 7.38 -13.25 -8.64
CA VAL A 195 6.25 -14.15 -8.34
C VAL A 195 5.80 -14.80 -9.65
N ARG A 196 6.39 -15.95 -9.97
CA ARG A 196 6.19 -16.64 -11.25
C ARG A 196 6.28 -18.16 -11.08
N PHE A 197 5.37 -18.89 -11.71
CA PHE A 197 5.40 -20.35 -11.79
C PHE A 197 6.67 -20.83 -12.51
N ASN A 198 7.30 -21.87 -11.97
CA ASN A 198 8.53 -22.48 -12.49
C ASN A 198 9.72 -21.50 -12.60
N ALA A 199 9.78 -20.49 -11.72
CA ALA A 199 10.90 -19.55 -11.66
C ALA A 199 12.09 -20.02 -10.80
N GLY A 200 11.92 -21.10 -10.04
CA GLY A 200 12.95 -21.63 -9.14
C GLY A 200 12.59 -22.96 -8.51
N VAL A 201 13.48 -23.46 -7.66
CA VAL A 201 13.39 -24.73 -6.94
C VAL A 201 13.02 -24.49 -5.48
N CYS A 202 12.12 -25.34 -4.96
CA CYS A 202 11.71 -25.28 -3.56
C CYS A 202 12.91 -25.35 -2.61
N ASN A 203 12.91 -24.48 -1.59
CA ASN A 203 13.97 -24.33 -0.58
C ASN A 203 15.31 -23.73 -1.05
N THR A 204 15.56 -23.65 -2.37
CA THR A 204 16.78 -23.02 -2.90
C THR A 204 16.54 -21.55 -3.23
N ASP A 205 15.48 -21.26 -3.97
CA ASP A 205 15.23 -19.93 -4.55
C ASP A 205 14.20 -19.13 -3.75
N LYS A 206 14.17 -19.33 -2.43
CA LYS A 206 13.27 -18.58 -1.53
C LYS A 206 13.71 -17.11 -1.44
N GLY A 207 12.73 -16.23 -1.35
CA GLY A 207 12.96 -14.82 -1.00
C GLY A 207 13.45 -14.63 0.44
N PRO A 208 13.72 -13.38 0.84
CA PRO A 208 14.22 -13.06 2.17
C PRO A 208 13.22 -13.46 3.27
N THR A 209 13.75 -13.97 4.38
CA THR A 209 12.99 -14.18 5.62
C THR A 209 13.38 -13.09 6.62
N VAL A 210 12.40 -12.39 7.17
CA VAL A 210 12.62 -11.23 8.04
C VAL A 210 11.87 -11.46 9.36
N PRO A 211 12.51 -11.26 10.53
CA PRO A 211 11.83 -11.36 11.81
C PRO A 211 10.77 -10.25 11.97
N ILE A 212 9.70 -10.57 12.68
CA ILE A 212 8.59 -9.66 12.96
C ILE A 212 8.50 -9.37 14.47
N VAL A 213 7.91 -8.24 14.81
CA VAL A 213 7.51 -7.81 16.15
C VAL A 213 5.99 -7.73 16.17
N TYR A 214 5.35 -8.37 17.15
CA TYR A 214 3.88 -8.38 17.27
C TYR A 214 3.38 -7.12 17.99
N ASP A 215 2.42 -6.44 17.38
CA ASP A 215 1.65 -5.34 17.97
C ASP A 215 0.32 -5.83 18.56
N PHE A 216 -0.21 -6.94 18.03
CA PHE A 216 -1.36 -7.65 18.55
C PHE A 216 -1.28 -9.14 18.14
N GLY A 217 -1.54 -10.03 19.09
CA GLY A 217 -1.29 -11.46 18.95
C GLY A 217 0.17 -11.83 19.30
N ASN A 218 0.55 -13.05 18.97
CA ASN A 218 1.90 -13.61 19.18
C ASN A 218 2.12 -14.86 18.31
N GLY A 219 3.34 -15.42 18.36
CA GLY A 219 3.72 -16.60 17.59
C GLY A 219 2.78 -17.80 17.77
N GLU A 220 2.33 -18.07 19.01
CA GLU A 220 1.41 -19.18 19.28
C GLU A 220 0.04 -18.94 18.63
N THR A 221 -0.52 -17.73 18.76
CA THR A 221 -1.80 -17.39 18.12
C THR A 221 -1.68 -17.41 16.59
N THR A 222 -0.55 -16.97 16.03
CA THR A 222 -0.29 -17.03 14.59
C THR A 222 -0.31 -18.47 14.10
N THR A 223 0.41 -19.39 14.75
CA THR A 223 0.42 -20.81 14.39
C THR A 223 -0.97 -21.44 14.41
N LYS A 224 -1.84 -21.01 15.33
CA LYS A 224 -3.22 -21.50 15.44
C LYS A 224 -4.14 -21.03 14.30
N LEU A 225 -3.82 -19.93 13.62
CA LEU A 225 -4.60 -19.42 12.47
C LEU A 225 -4.39 -20.25 11.20
N TYR A 226 -3.29 -20.99 11.09
CA TYR A 226 -2.97 -21.81 9.93
C TYR A 226 -3.34 -23.29 10.14
N GLY A 227 -3.40 -24.02 9.02
CA GLY A 227 -3.77 -25.44 8.98
C GLY A 227 -2.83 -26.32 9.82
N PRO A 228 -3.32 -27.44 10.38
CA PRO A 228 -2.53 -28.27 11.29
C PRO A 228 -1.29 -28.90 10.64
N GLY A 229 -1.31 -29.17 9.33
CA GLY A 229 -0.18 -29.76 8.59
C GLY A 229 0.96 -28.79 8.26
N THR A 230 0.80 -27.49 8.55
CA THR A 230 1.82 -26.45 8.31
C THR A 230 2.48 -25.94 9.60
N ARG A 231 2.17 -26.55 10.75
CA ARG A 231 2.68 -26.17 12.07
C ARG A 231 3.99 -26.86 12.41
#